data_AF-A0A2A4NQ55-F1
#
_entry.id   AF-A0A2A4NQ55-F1
#
_cell.length_a   1.000
_cell.length_b   1.000
_cell.length_c   1.000
_cell.angle_alpha   90.00
_cell.angle_beta   90.00
_cell.angle_gamma   90.00
#
_symmetry.space_group_name_H-M   'P 1'
#
loop_
_entity.id
_entity.type
_entity.pdbx_description
1 polymer ?
#
loop_
_entity_poly.entity_id
_entity_poly.type
_entity_poly.pdbx_seq_one_letter_code
_entity_poly.pdbx_strand_id
1 'polypeptide(L)' 'MLVFAKAKLVFLSVPKTGTTSYERALGPVASLSILEPPELKHAPIYRYNRFIRPMLEKFIGDDIEIMAV' A
#
# COMPACT_ATOMS: atom_id res chain seq x y z
N MET A 1 -4.80 -0.97 1.27
CA MET A 1 -3.37 -0.93 0.91
C MET A 1 -2.58 -0.63 2.17
N LEU A 2 -1.48 -1.36 2.40
CA LEU A 2 -0.64 -1.17 3.59
C LEU A 2 0.74 -0.65 3.17
N VAL A 3 1.31 0.28 3.94
CA VAL A 3 2.65 0.82 3.73
C VAL A 3 3.50 0.54 4.95
N PHE A 4 4.70 0.01 4.73
CA PHE A 4 5.69 -0.28 5.76
C PHE A 4 6.92 0.59 5.51
N ALA A 5 6.99 1.77 6.14
CA ALA A 5 7.98 2.79 5.83
C ALA A 5 9.41 2.32 6.11
N LYS A 6 9.65 1.69 7.27
CA LYS A 6 10.98 1.15 7.63
C LYS A 6 11.46 0.08 6.66
N ALA A 7 10.54 -0.71 6.09
CA ALA A 7 10.85 -1.77 5.14
C ALA A 7 10.84 -1.30 3.68
N LYS A 8 10.52 -0.02 3.41
CA LYS A 8 10.32 0.52 2.07
C LYS A 8 9.41 -0.36 1.19
N LEU A 9 8.29 -0.81 1.76
CA LEU A 9 7.44 -1.82 1.13
C LEU A 9 5.96 -1.42 1.16
N VAL A 10 5.26 -1.59 0.03
CA VAL A 10 3.81 -1.35 -0.09
C VAL A 10 3.09 -2.61 -0.54
N PHE A 11 2.06 -3.00 0.21
CA PHE A 11 1.14 -4.06 -0.16
C PHE A 11 -0.07 -3.46 -0.86
N LEU A 12 -0.17 -3.70 -2.16
CA LEU A 12 -1.33 -3.32 -2.95
C LEU A 12 -2.52 -4.20 -2.55
N SER A 13 -3.68 -3.60 -2.33
CA SER A 13 -4.89 -4.35 -2.01
C SER A 13 -5.63 -4.71 -3.29
N VAL A 14 -5.14 -5.70 -4.02
CA VAL A 14 -5.88 -6.23 -5.17
C VAL A 14 -7.17 -6.91 -4.68
N PRO A 15 -8.35 -6.62 -5.27
CA PRO A 15 -9.60 -7.26 -4.89
C PRO A 15 -9.56 -8.78 -5.08
N LYS A 16 -10.22 -9.51 -4.19
CA LYS A 16 -10.44 -10.97 -4.30
C LYS A 16 -9.18 -11.84 -4.21
N THR A 17 -8.04 -11.30 -3.78
CA THR A 17 -6.79 -12.06 -3.60
C THR A 17 -6.42 -12.29 -2.13
N GLY A 18 -7.40 -12.21 -1.22
CA GLY A 18 -7.19 -12.45 0.21
C GLY A 18 -6.47 -11.31 0.94
N THR A 19 -6.32 -10.13 0.32
CA THR A 19 -5.62 -8.97 0.89
C THR A 19 -6.23 -8.45 2.20
N THR A 20 -7.52 -8.74 2.46
CA THR A 20 -8.17 -8.48 3.76
C THR A 20 -7.51 -9.25 4.92
N SER A 21 -6.96 -10.44 4.67
CA SER A 21 -6.25 -11.21 5.70
C SER A 21 -4.94 -10.53 6.09
N TYR A 22 -4.18 -10.02 5.12
CA TYR A 22 -2.99 -9.20 5.40
C TYR A 22 -3.35 -7.92 6.14
N GLU A 23 -4.43 -7.24 5.74
CA GLU A 23 -4.93 -6.05 6.44
C GLU A 23 -5.20 -6.32 7.92
N ARG A 24 -5.91 -7.42 8.25
CA ARG A 24 -6.21 -7.78 9.63
C ARG A 24 -4.96 -8.16 10.43
N ALA A 25 -4.04 -8.91 9.83
CA ALA A 25 -2.85 -9.42 10.52
C ALA A 25 -1.74 -8.37 10.66
N LEU A 26 -1.52 -7.56 9.62
CA LEU A 26 -0.39 -6.64 9.51
C LEU A 26 -0.77 -5.17 9.69
N GLY A 27 -2.06 -4.82 9.66
CA GLY A 27 -2.54 -3.46 9.89
C GLY A 27 -1.96 -2.79 11.15
N PRO A 28 -1.88 -3.47 12.32
CA PRO A 28 -1.31 -2.89 13.54
C PRO A 28 0.18 -2.52 13.45
N VAL A 29 0.93 -3.11 12.50
CA VAL A 29 2.36 -2.86 12.30
C VAL A 29 2.65 -2.10 11.00
N ALA A 30 1.63 -1.75 10.23
CA ALA A 30 1.76 -0.89 9.06
C ALA A 30 1.98 0.56 9.50
N SER A 31 2.87 1.27 8.82
CA SER A 31 3.10 2.70 9.03
C SER A 31 1.95 3.56 8.51
N LEU A 32 1.26 3.09 7.47
CA LEU A 32 0.03 3.68 6.95
C LEU A 32 -0.89 2.59 6.41
N SER A 33 -2.19 2.73 6.67
CA SER A 33 -3.24 1.84 6.17
C SER A 33 -4.28 2.64 5.41
N ILE A 34 -4.39 2.41 4.11
CA ILE A 34 -5.43 2.98 3.25
C ILE A 34 -6.55 1.94 3.15
N LEU A 35 -7.62 2.15 3.92
CA LEU A 35 -8.73 1.20 4.03
C LEU A 35 -9.97 1.63 3.25
N GLU A 36 -10.17 2.94 3.06
CA GLU A 36 -11.32 3.53 2.39
C GLU A 36 -10.90 4.85 1.70
N PRO A 37 -11.64 5.32 0.68
CA PRO A 37 -12.72 4.60 0.00
C PRO A 37 -12.17 3.46 -0.91
N PRO A 38 -12.99 2.55 -1.45
CA PRO A 38 -12.52 1.39 -2.20
C PRO A 38 -11.69 1.76 -3.45
N GLU A 39 -12.01 2.89 -4.08
CA GLU A 39 -11.31 3.43 -5.25
C GLU A 39 -9.86 3.79 -4.95
N LEU A 40 -9.57 4.11 -3.69
CA LEU A 40 -8.22 4.40 -3.19
C LEU A 40 -7.55 3.16 -2.60
N LYS A 41 -8.30 2.34 -1.83
CA LYS A 41 -7.80 1.07 -1.27
C LYS A 41 -7.30 0.14 -2.36
N HIS A 42 -8.10 -0.04 -3.42
CA HIS A 42 -7.86 -0.95 -4.53
C HIS A 42 -7.28 -0.23 -5.76
N ALA A 43 -6.57 0.89 -5.53
CA ALA A 43 -5.99 1.66 -6.60
C ALA A 43 -5.09 0.79 -7.49
N PRO A 44 -5.34 0.72 -8.81
CA PRO A 44 -4.47 0.00 -9.73
C PRO A 44 -3.10 0.66 -9.77
N ILE A 45 -2.10 -0.09 -10.25
CA ILE A 45 -0.69 0.32 -10.21
C ILE A 45 -0.44 1.72 -10.81
N TYR A 46 -1.13 2.07 -11.90
CA TYR A 46 -0.96 3.39 -12.52
C TYR A 46 -1.45 4.56 -11.63
N ARG A 47 -2.51 4.36 -10.82
CA ARG A 47 -2.98 5.38 -9.87
C ARG A 47 -2.07 5.44 -8.64
N TYR A 48 -1.60 4.29 -8.16
CA TYR A 48 -0.59 4.25 -7.12
C TYR A 48 0.66 5.04 -7.53
N ASN A 49 1.21 4.76 -8.73
CA ASN A 49 2.39 5.46 -9.25
C ASN A 49 2.16 6.96 -9.46
N ARG A 50 0.95 7.36 -9.84
CA ARG A 50 0.63 8.77 -10.10
C ARG A 50 0.41 9.59 -8.83
N PHE A 51 -0.25 9.02 -7.82
CA PHE A 51 -0.77 9.79 -6.69
C PHE A 51 -0.16 9.42 -5.35
N ILE A 52 0.23 8.15 -5.15
CA ILE A 52 0.67 7.64 -3.85
C ILE A 52 2.20 7.57 -3.82
N ARG A 53 2.82 6.92 -4.81
CA ARG A 53 4.28 6.75 -4.90
C ARG A 53 5.06 8.07 -4.75
N PRO A 54 4.72 9.17 -5.44
CA PRO A 54 5.52 10.40 -5.33
C PRO A 54 5.46 11.02 -3.93
N MET A 55 4.32 10.85 -3.24
CA MET A 55 4.17 11.26 -1.85
C MET A 55 5.02 10.38 -0.93
N LEU A 56 4.97 9.05 -1.10
CA LEU A 56 5.77 8.12 -0.31
C LEU A 56 7.28 8.35 -0.51
N GLU A 57 7.74 8.52 -1.74
CA GLU A 57 9.15 8.78 -2.06
C GLU A 57 9.66 10.06 -1.40
N LYS A 58 8.84 11.10 -1.30
CA LYS A 58 9.19 12.35 -0.61
C LYS A 58 9.42 12.20 0.90
N PHE A 59 8.73 11.26 1.56
CA PHE A 59 8.78 11.11 3.03
C PHE A 59 9.55 9.87 3.51
N ILE A 60 9.57 8.80 2.71
CA ILE A 60 10.18 7.49 3.03
C ILE A 60 11.51 7.33 2.29
N GLY A 61 11.69 8.01 1.16
CA GLY A 61 12.84 7.91 0.27
C GLY A 61 12.60 6.99 -0.92
N ASP A 62 13.62 6.88 -1.76
CA ASP A 62 13.57 6.12 -3.01
C ASP A 62 13.61 4.60 -2.77
N ASP A 63 13.49 3.82 -3.86
CA ASP A 63 13.54 2.36 -3.89
C ASP A 63 12.42 1.69 -3.07
N ILE A 64 11.21 2.26 -3.11
CA ILE A 64 10.02 1.64 -2.52
C ILE A 64 9.55 0.49 -3.40
N GLU A 65 9.64 -0.71 -2.84
CA GLU A 65 9.17 -1.94 -3.43
C GLU A 65 7.67 -2.11 -3.25
N ILE A 66 7.06 -2.80 -4.21
CA ILE A 66 5.63 -3.11 -4.20
C ILE A 66 5.42 -4.62 -4.22
N MET A 67 4.41 -5.05 -3.49
CA MET A 67 3.95 -6.44 -3.48
C MET A 67 2.44 -6.46 -3.74
N ALA A 68 2.03 -7.41 -4.57
CA ALA A 68 0.65 -7.72 -4.86
C ALA A 68 0.48 -9.24 -4.91
N VAL A 69 -0.72 -9.69 -4.56
CA VAL A 69 -1.21 -11.05 -4.80
C VAL A 69 -2.39 -10.94 -5.75
#